data_AF-A0AA41DRY2-F1
#
_entry.id   AF-A0AA41DRY2-F1
#
_cell.length_a   1.000
_cell.length_b   1.000
_cell.length_c   1.000
_cell.angle_alpha   90.00
_cell.angle_beta   90.00
_cell.angle_gamma   90.00
#
_symmetry.space_group_name_H-M   'P 1'
#
loop_
_entity.id
_entity.type
_entity.pdbx_description
1 polymer ?
#
loop_
_entity_poly.entity_id
_entity_poly.type
_entity_poly.pdbx_seq_one_letter_code
_entity_poly.pdbx_strand_id
1 'polypeptide(L)' 'MAIPDLNASDYTAGEKARLTWLIARMAKRGIADDGTGNVDQTDLQRRFDRIQDQARQRKQQGRK' A
#
# COMPACT_ATOMS: atom_id res chain seq x y z
N MET A 1 8.33 -1.77 0.27
CA MET A 1 8.95 -3.08 -0.09
C MET A 1 7.83 -4.09 -0.17
N ALA A 2 7.57 -4.71 -1.33
CA ALA A 2 6.45 -5.64 -1.47
C ALA A 2 6.68 -6.87 -0.58
N ILE A 3 5.72 -7.19 0.29
CA ILE A 3 5.80 -8.35 1.18
C ILE A 3 5.51 -9.61 0.33
N PRO A 4 6.49 -10.50 0.09
CA PRO A 4 6.40 -11.58 -0.90
C PRO A 4 5.37 -12.66 -0.57
N ASP A 5 4.74 -12.62 0.60
CA ASP A 5 3.75 -13.60 1.02
C ASP A 5 2.29 -13.11 0.95
N LEU A 6 2.02 -11.84 0.60
CA LEU A 6 0.64 -11.32 0.58
C LEU A 6 -0.01 -11.44 -0.80
N ASN A 7 -1.16 -12.11 -0.86
CA ASN A 7 -2.03 -12.18 -2.05
C ASN A 7 -3.18 -11.18 -1.95
N ALA A 8 -3.83 -10.89 -3.08
CA ALA A 8 -5.03 -10.06 -3.11
C ALA A 8 -6.14 -10.60 -2.19
N SER A 9 -6.25 -11.91 -1.99
CA SER A 9 -7.23 -12.53 -1.08
C SER A 9 -6.98 -12.26 0.41
N ASP A 10 -5.75 -11.90 0.80
CA ASP A 10 -5.40 -11.63 2.22
C ASP A 10 -5.88 -10.25 2.71
N TYR A 11 -6.29 -9.39 1.77
CA TYR A 11 -6.84 -8.07 2.06
C TYR A 11 -8.36 -8.09 2.09
N THR A 12 -8.92 -7.36 3.05
CA THR A 12 -10.35 -7.05 3.08
C THR A 12 -10.73 -6.12 1.92
N ALA A 13 -12.02 -6.08 1.57
CA ALA A 13 -12.51 -5.16 0.53
C ALA A 13 -12.17 -3.70 0.81
N GLY A 14 -12.25 -3.27 2.08
CA GLY A 14 -11.90 -1.91 2.50
C GLY A 14 -10.41 -1.60 2.34
N GLU A 15 -9.52 -2.55 2.61
CA GLU A 15 -8.08 -2.36 2.43
C GLU A 15 -7.71 -2.33 0.96
N LYS A 16 -8.32 -3.17 0.13
CA LYS A 16 -8.13 -3.09 -1.34
C LYS A 16 -8.49 -1.71 -1.86
N ALA A 17 -9.64 -1.18 -1.47
CA ALA A 17 -10.07 0.16 -1.87
C ALA A 17 -9.06 1.24 -1.42
N ARG A 18 -8.57 1.15 -0.18
CA ARG A 18 -7.56 2.08 0.35
C ARG A 18 -6.22 1.97 -0.39
N LEU A 19 -5.74 0.75 -0.66
CA LEU A 19 -4.50 0.52 -1.40
C LEU A 19 -4.61 1.08 -2.82
N THR A 20 -5.69 0.77 -3.54
CA THR A 20 -5.94 1.31 -4.88
C THR A 20 -5.96 2.83 -4.87
N TRP A 21 -6.62 3.45 -3.89
CA TRP A 21 -6.66 4.90 -3.76
C TRP A 21 -5.28 5.52 -3.45
N LEU A 22 -4.49 4.88 -2.59
CA LEU A 22 -3.11 5.31 -2.31
C LEU A 22 -2.23 5.20 -3.54
N ILE A 23 -2.31 4.08 -4.29
CA ILE A 23 -1.59 3.90 -5.56
C ILE A 23 -1.99 4.99 -6.55
N ALA A 24 -3.28 5.27 -6.71
CA ALA A 24 -3.76 6.32 -7.60
C ALA A 24 -3.22 7.71 -7.20
N ARG A 25 -3.13 8.02 -5.91
CA ARG A 25 -2.52 9.28 -5.44
C ARG A 25 -1.02 9.35 -5.67
N MET A 26 -0.30 8.25 -5.43
CA MET A 26 1.14 8.17 -5.70
C MET A 26 1.39 8.33 -7.20
N ALA A 27 0.64 7.63 -8.06
CA ALA A 27 0.71 7.79 -9.51
C ALA A 27 0.39 9.24 -9.95
N LYS A 28 -0.67 9.84 -9.41
CA LYS A 28 -1.01 11.25 -9.69
C LYS A 28 0.11 12.20 -9.28
N ARG A 29 0.74 11.97 -8.12
CA ARG A 29 1.88 12.76 -7.64
C ARG A 29 3.13 12.53 -8.47
N GLY A 30 3.39 11.30 -8.90
CA GLY A 30 4.52 10.97 -9.78
C GLY A 30 4.41 11.62 -11.16
N ILE A 31 3.19 11.75 -11.70
CA ILE A 31 2.95 12.52 -12.93
C ILE A 31 3.23 14.01 -12.69
N ALA A 32 2.82 14.57 -11.55
CA ALA A 32 3.05 15.97 -11.22
C ALA A 32 4.51 16.31 -10.86
N ASP A 33 5.34 15.30 -10.63
CA ASP A 33 6.74 15.42 -10.25
C ASP A 33 7.68 15.58 -11.46
N ASP A 34 7.18 15.37 -12.69
CA ASP A 34 7.96 15.38 -13.95
C ASP A 34 9.25 14.53 -13.91
N GLY A 35 9.32 13.53 -13.02
CA GLY A 35 10.50 12.68 -12.83
C GLY A 35 11.64 13.32 -12.03
N THR A 36 11.39 14.45 -11.37
CA THR A 36 12.41 15.23 -10.64
C THR A 36 12.64 14.81 -9.19
N GLY A 37 11.74 14.00 -8.60
CA GLY A 37 11.82 13.55 -7.21
C GLY A 37 11.47 14.62 -6.16
N ASN A 38 10.90 15.75 -6.58
CA ASN A 38 10.55 16.88 -5.71
C ASN A 38 9.24 16.68 -4.92
N VAL A 39 8.36 15.79 -5.38
CA VAL A 39 7.09 15.51 -4.70
C VAL A 39 7.26 14.40 -3.68
N ASP A 40 7.22 14.75 -2.39
CA ASP A 40 7.24 13.75 -1.31
C ASP A 40 6.01 12.83 -1.38
N GLN A 41 6.28 11.53 -1.49
CA GLN A 41 5.30 10.45 -1.45
C GLN A 41 5.48 9.55 -0.22
N THR A 42 6.41 9.90 0.68
CA THR A 42 6.79 9.09 1.84
C THR A 42 5.59 8.83 2.76
N ASP A 43 4.73 9.82 2.99
CA ASP A 43 3.50 9.63 3.78
C ASP A 43 2.55 8.61 3.13
N LEU A 44 2.40 8.64 1.81
CA LEU A 44 1.53 7.71 1.09
C LEU A 44 2.10 6.29 1.14
N GLN A 45 3.41 6.14 0.96
CA GLN A 45 4.10 4.86 1.07
C GLN A 45 3.99 4.28 2.48
N ARG A 46 4.19 5.09 3.54
CA ARG A 46 4.04 4.65 4.93
C ARG A 46 2.62 4.16 5.24
N ARG A 47 1.60 4.81 4.68
CA ARG A 47 0.20 4.36 4.81
C ARG A 47 -0.05 3.06 4.06
N PHE A 48 0.54 2.91 2.88
CA PHE A 48 0.46 1.69 2.09
C PHE A 48 1.08 0.52 2.85
N ASP A 49 2.32 0.69 3.34
CA ASP A 49 3.05 -0.32 4.10
C ASP A 49 2.30 -0.72 5.38
N ARG A 50 1.70 0.24 6.10
CA ARG A 50 0.88 -0.05 7.29
C ARG A 50 -0.30 -0.99 7.00
N ILE A 51 -0.95 -0.83 5.84
CA ILE A 51 -2.06 -1.71 5.45
C ILE A 51 -1.53 -3.11 5.11
N GLN A 52 -0.38 -3.20 4.44
CA GLN A 52 0.26 -4.49 4.17
C GLN A 52 0.64 -5.21 5.46
N ASP A 53 1.21 -4.49 6.44
CA ASP A 53 1.55 -5.04 7.75
C ASP A 53 0.31 -5.54 8.51
N GLN A 54 -0.81 -4.81 8.46
CA GLN A 54 -2.07 -5.27 9.07
C GLN A 54 -2.56 -6.58 8.44
N ALA A 55 -2.54 -6.66 7.11
CA ALA A 55 -2.91 -7.88 6.39
C ALA A 55 -1.98 -9.06 6.76
N ARG A 56 -0.67 -8.80 6.82
CA ARG A 56 0.35 -9.78 7.23
C ARG A 56 0.11 -10.29 8.65
N GLN A 57 -0.14 -9.39 9.61
CA GLN A 57 -0.42 -9.77 11.00
C GLN A 57 -1.67 -10.65 11.09
N ARG A 58 -2.76 -10.30 10.39
CA ARG A 58 -3.97 -11.14 10.37
C ARG A 58 -3.71 -12.51 9.78
N LYS A 59 -2.98 -12.60 8.68
CA LYS A 59 -2.62 -13.88 8.06
C LYS A 59 -1.79 -14.76 8.99
N GLN A 60 -0.88 -14.18 9.75
CA GLN A 60 -0.09 -14.91 10.76
C GLN A 60 -0.94 -15.34 11.96
N GLN A 61 -1.88 -14.50 12.41
CA GLN A 61 -2.75 -14.80 13.55
C GLN A 61 -3.86 -15.81 13.23
N GLY A 62 -4.40 -15.78 12.01
CA GLY A 62 -5.41 -16.73 11.53
C GLY A 62 -4.84 -18.09 11.11
N ARG A 63 -3.51 -18.25 11.12
CA ARG A 63 -2.80 -19.50 10.83
C ARG A 63 -2.42 -20.25 12.11
N LYS A 64 -3.34 -20.30 13.08
CA LYS A 64 -3.27 -21.17 14.26
C LYS A 64 -4.21 -22.34 14.11
#